data_AF-A0A9R1NJU0-F1
#
_entry.id   AF-A0A9R1NJU0-F1
#
_cell.length_a   1.000
_cell.length_b   1.000
_cell.length_c   1.000
_cell.angle_alpha   90.00
_cell.angle_beta   90.00
_cell.angle_gamma   90.00
#
_symmetry.space_group_name_H-M   'P 1'
#
loop_
_entity.id
_entity.type
_entity.pdbx_description
1 polymer ?
#
loop_
_entity_poly.entity_id
_entity_poly.type
_entity_poly.pdbx_seq_one_letter_code
_entity_poly.pdbx_strand_id
1 'polypeptide(L)'
;MAVPRAYAGHRLRCVLVVLCALCWASSSVRFVAGQAGQLSVDASPQTARKMPDKMFGIFFEEINHAGAGGLWAELVSNRGFEAGGPNTPSNIDPWFIIGNESSIIVGTDRTSCFERNPVALRMEVLCGSKGTNVCPSGGVGVYNPGYWGMTLKEGRVIR
;
A
#
# COMPACT_ATOMS: atom_id res chain seq x y z
N MET A 1 81.87 33.94 -21.23
CA MET A 1 80.91 32.84 -21.45
C MET A 1 79.72 33.09 -20.52
N ALA A 2 78.66 33.72 -21.01
CA ALA A 2 77.36 33.85 -20.34
C ALA A 2 76.34 34.31 -21.39
N VAL A 3 75.40 33.43 -21.69
CA VAL A 3 74.32 33.62 -22.68
C VAL A 3 73.23 34.50 -22.04
N PRO A 4 72.82 35.63 -22.63
CA PRO A 4 71.55 36.23 -22.27
C PRO A 4 70.44 35.49 -23.02
N ARG A 5 69.71 34.69 -22.24
CA ARG A 5 68.44 34.08 -22.61
C ARG A 5 67.39 35.14 -22.97
N ALA A 6 66.60 34.79 -23.97
CA ALA A 6 65.16 35.03 -24.07
C ALA A 6 64.66 36.45 -24.41
N TYR A 7 64.30 36.63 -25.69
CA TYR A 7 63.26 37.58 -26.13
C TYR A 7 62.17 36.97 -27.03
N ALA A 8 62.21 35.65 -27.30
CA ALA A 8 61.23 34.98 -28.14
C ALA A 8 59.92 34.59 -27.39
N GLY A 9 60.02 34.23 -26.10
CA GLY A 9 58.87 33.76 -25.32
C GLY A 9 57.85 34.84 -24.96
N HIS A 10 58.28 36.09 -24.77
CA HIS A 10 57.38 37.20 -24.45
C HIS A 10 56.53 37.64 -25.65
N ARG A 11 57.12 37.70 -26.85
CA ARG A 11 56.40 38.04 -28.08
C ARG A 11 55.39 36.96 -28.47
N LEU A 12 55.78 35.68 -28.33
CA LEU A 12 54.89 34.56 -28.61
C LEU A 12 53.72 34.48 -27.61
N ARG A 13 53.96 34.77 -26.32
CA ARG A 13 52.91 34.86 -25.30
C ARG A 13 51.95 36.02 -25.55
N CYS A 14 52.45 37.21 -25.92
CA CYS A 14 51.57 38.34 -26.25
C CYS A 14 50.73 38.07 -27.50
N VAL A 15 51.30 37.45 -28.54
CA VAL A 15 50.56 37.08 -29.76
C VAL A 15 49.48 36.02 -29.45
N LEU A 16 49.78 35.02 -28.62
CA LEU A 16 48.79 34.02 -28.19
C LEU A 16 47.66 34.62 -27.36
N VAL A 17 47.97 35.56 -26.46
CA VAL A 17 46.97 36.26 -25.64
C VAL A 17 46.06 37.11 -26.52
N VAL A 18 46.62 37.82 -27.51
CA VAL A 18 45.84 38.63 -28.45
C VAL A 18 44.97 37.76 -29.37
N LEU A 19 45.48 36.63 -29.86
CA LEU A 19 44.71 35.66 -30.65
C LEU A 19 43.57 35.02 -29.83
N CYS A 20 43.82 34.64 -28.58
CA CYS A 20 42.76 34.15 -27.68
C CYS A 20 41.69 35.21 -27.41
N ALA A 21 42.09 36.47 -27.21
CA ALA A 21 41.15 37.58 -27.02
C ALA A 21 40.30 37.86 -28.27
N LEU A 22 40.89 37.78 -29.47
CA LEU A 22 40.18 37.91 -30.74
C LEU A 22 39.23 36.72 -31.00
N CYS A 23 39.62 35.49 -30.62
CA CYS A 23 38.75 34.32 -30.71
C CYS A 23 37.55 34.41 -29.74
N TRP A 24 37.75 34.97 -28.54
CA TRP A 24 36.66 35.23 -27.60
C TRP A 24 35.70 36.32 -28.10
N ALA A 25 36.22 37.37 -28.76
CA ALA A 25 35.39 38.42 -29.36
C ALA A 25 34.59 37.95 -30.60
N SER A 26 35.03 36.88 -31.27
CA SER A 26 34.37 36.31 -32.47
C SER A 26 33.23 35.34 -32.14
N SER A 27 33.09 34.95 -30.86
CA SER A 27 32.06 34.03 -30.41
C SER A 27 30.72 34.77 -30.29
N SER A 28 30.03 34.92 -31.42
CA SER A 28 28.67 35.44 -31.44
C SER A 28 27.74 34.48 -30.69
N VAL A 29 27.35 34.86 -29.47
CA VAL A 29 26.27 34.20 -28.74
C VAL A 29 24.99 34.39 -29.55
N ARG A 30 24.61 33.36 -30.32
CA ARG A 30 23.33 33.34 -31.01
C ARG A 30 22.25 33.02 -29.98
N PHE A 31 21.53 34.03 -29.53
CA PHE A 31 20.25 33.83 -28.88
C PHE A 31 19.27 33.29 -29.92
N VAL A 32 18.90 32.01 -29.81
CA VAL A 32 17.72 31.49 -30.50
C VAL A 32 16.52 32.11 -29.81
N ALA A 33 15.92 33.14 -30.40
CA ALA A 33 14.62 33.63 -29.95
C ALA A 33 13.62 32.48 -30.09
N GLY A 34 13.03 32.03 -28.98
CA GLY A 34 11.98 31.02 -29.01
C GLY A 34 10.86 31.46 -29.94
N GLN A 35 10.42 30.59 -30.86
CA GLN A 35 9.30 30.89 -31.75
C GLN A 35 8.04 31.15 -30.92
N ALA A 36 7.58 32.40 -30.91
CA ALA A 36 6.31 32.76 -30.31
C ALA A 36 5.17 32.32 -31.25
N GLY A 37 4.46 31.26 -30.88
CA GLY A 37 3.23 30.83 -31.55
C GLY A 37 2.03 31.56 -30.97
N GLN A 38 1.06 31.91 -31.83
CA GLN A 38 -0.21 32.48 -31.39
C GLN A 38 -1.25 31.36 -31.20
N LEU A 39 -1.75 31.21 -29.97
CA LEU A 39 -2.87 30.32 -29.63
C LEU A 39 -4.12 31.18 -29.41
N SER A 40 -5.16 30.93 -30.20
CA SER A 40 -6.50 31.49 -29.96
C SER A 40 -7.37 30.43 -29.31
N VAL A 41 -8.03 30.78 -28.20
CA VAL A 41 -8.96 29.89 -27.47
C VAL A 41 -10.33 30.54 -27.50
N ASP A 42 -11.32 29.85 -28.05
CA ASP A 42 -12.73 30.23 -27.96
C ASP A 42 -13.39 29.45 -26.82
N ALA A 43 -13.78 30.18 -25.77
CA ALA A 43 -14.48 29.64 -24.59
C ALA A 43 -15.95 30.10 -24.54
N SER A 44 -16.54 30.45 -25.68
CA SER A 44 -17.91 30.93 -25.80
C SER A 44 -18.93 29.83 -25.40
N PRO A 45 -19.94 30.13 -24.57
CA PRO A 45 -20.94 29.14 -24.16
C PRO A 45 -21.72 28.51 -25.31
N GLN A 46 -21.81 29.21 -26.45
CA GLN A 46 -22.51 28.76 -27.66
C GLN A 46 -21.84 27.55 -28.33
N THR A 47 -20.54 27.34 -28.06
CA THR A 47 -19.78 26.18 -28.55
C THR A 47 -19.67 25.05 -27.52
N ALA A 48 -20.10 25.30 -26.28
CA ALA A 48 -19.99 24.35 -25.19
C ALA A 48 -21.03 23.21 -25.29
N ARG A 49 -20.63 22.00 -24.87
CA ARG A 49 -21.54 20.87 -24.66
C ARG A 49 -21.66 20.57 -23.17
N LYS A 50 -22.86 20.21 -22.72
CA LYS A 50 -23.07 19.76 -21.33
C LYS A 50 -22.23 18.50 -21.09
N MET A 51 -21.40 18.53 -20.06
CA MET A 51 -20.66 17.36 -19.58
C MET A 51 -21.66 16.30 -19.07
N PRO A 52 -21.52 15.01 -19.43
CA PRO A 52 -22.40 13.97 -18.92
C PRO A 52 -22.33 13.89 -17.38
N ASP A 53 -23.48 13.76 -16.73
CA ASP A 53 -23.57 13.69 -15.26
C ASP A 53 -22.83 12.45 -14.68
N LYS A 54 -22.53 11.46 -15.54
CA LYS A 54 -21.82 10.20 -15.20
C LYS A 54 -20.36 10.18 -15.67
N MET A 55 -19.79 11.33 -16.01
CA MET A 55 -18.41 11.39 -16.49
C MET A 55 -17.39 10.91 -15.44
N PHE A 56 -17.71 11.05 -14.15
CA PHE A 56 -16.88 10.58 -13.04
C PHE A 56 -17.65 9.57 -12.19
N GLY A 57 -16.96 8.52 -11.76
CA GLY A 57 -17.53 7.45 -10.94
C GLY A 57 -16.43 6.68 -10.20
N ILE A 58 -16.84 5.65 -9.47
CA ILE A 58 -15.95 4.76 -8.71
C ILE A 58 -16.02 3.37 -9.34
N PHE A 59 -14.85 2.78 -9.59
CA PHE A 59 -14.72 1.36 -9.88
C PHE A 59 -14.37 0.64 -8.58
N PHE A 60 -15.01 -0.51 -8.33
CA PHE A 60 -14.78 -1.32 -7.15
C PHE A 60 -14.58 -2.78 -7.53
N GLU A 61 -13.49 -3.36 -7.04
CA GLU A 61 -13.22 -4.79 -7.03
C GLU A 61 -12.71 -5.17 -5.64
N GLU A 62 -12.83 -6.44 -5.27
CA GLU A 62 -12.16 -6.96 -4.07
C GLU A 62 -10.68 -7.18 -4.39
N ILE A 63 -9.89 -6.13 -4.19
CA ILE A 63 -8.43 -6.16 -4.30
C ILE A 63 -7.82 -5.50 -3.07
N ASN A 64 -6.75 -6.09 -2.53
CA ASN A 64 -6.02 -5.55 -1.39
C ASN A 64 -6.92 -5.21 -0.17
N HIS A 65 -7.94 -6.04 0.12
CA HIS A 65 -8.90 -5.81 1.20
C HIS A 65 -9.75 -4.53 1.05
N ALA A 66 -10.05 -4.11 -0.19
CA ALA A 66 -10.90 -2.95 -0.44
C ALA A 66 -12.35 -3.16 0.02
N GLY A 67 -12.87 -4.39 -0.01
CA GLY A 67 -14.17 -4.72 0.55
C GLY A 67 -14.04 -5.33 1.93
N ALA A 68 -13.66 -6.60 2.00
CA ALA A 68 -13.47 -7.33 3.26
C ALA A 68 -12.20 -6.86 3.99
N GLY A 69 -12.38 -6.11 5.08
CA GLY A 69 -11.30 -5.38 5.77
C GLY A 69 -11.17 -3.92 5.37
N GLY A 70 -12.01 -3.46 4.44
CA GLY A 70 -12.09 -2.08 3.97
C GLY A 70 -13.52 -1.56 4.08
N LEU A 71 -14.24 -1.53 2.95
CA LEU A 71 -15.58 -0.95 2.86
C LEU A 71 -16.64 -1.73 3.67
N TRP A 72 -16.49 -3.06 3.78
CA TRP A 72 -17.40 -3.88 4.58
C TRP A 72 -17.03 -3.78 6.06
N ALA A 73 -18.00 -3.37 6.88
CA ALA A 73 -17.80 -3.06 8.30
C ALA A 73 -17.56 -4.27 9.22
N GLU A 74 -17.44 -5.48 8.66
CA GLU A 74 -17.06 -6.67 9.42
C GLU A 74 -15.63 -6.54 9.93
N LEU A 75 -15.45 -6.73 11.23
CA LEU A 75 -14.15 -6.62 11.88
C LEU A 75 -13.46 -7.99 11.98
N VAL A 76 -14.23 -9.08 11.98
CA VAL A 76 -13.71 -10.45 12.14
C VAL A 76 -13.30 -11.00 10.78
N SER A 77 -11.99 -11.23 10.61
CA SER A 77 -11.45 -11.85 9.39
C SER A 77 -11.72 -13.36 9.40
N ASN A 78 -12.00 -13.94 8.23
CA ASN A 78 -12.34 -15.37 8.08
C ASN A 78 -13.42 -15.83 9.09
N ARG A 79 -14.47 -15.01 9.28
CA ARG A 79 -15.54 -15.26 10.26
C ARG A 79 -16.31 -16.57 10.04
N GLY A 80 -16.32 -17.06 8.79
CA GLY A 80 -17.06 -18.24 8.38
C GLY A 80 -16.19 -19.48 8.19
N PHE A 81 -14.88 -19.42 8.44
CA PHE A 81 -13.94 -20.53 8.20
C PHE A 81 -13.96 -21.05 6.75
N GLU A 82 -14.25 -20.18 5.79
CA GLU A 82 -14.39 -20.51 4.37
C GLU A 82 -13.04 -20.48 3.63
N ALA A 83 -11.98 -19.95 4.26
CA ALA A 83 -10.66 -19.77 3.64
C ALA A 83 -10.01 -21.07 3.16
N GLY A 84 -10.34 -22.23 3.75
CA GLY A 84 -9.88 -23.55 3.31
C GLY A 84 -10.79 -24.24 2.29
N GLY A 85 -11.86 -23.58 1.84
CA GLY A 85 -12.90 -24.17 1.00
C GLY A 85 -13.79 -25.17 1.76
N PRO A 86 -14.41 -26.15 1.07
CA PRO A 86 -15.38 -27.06 1.68
C PRO A 86 -14.74 -28.22 2.46
N ASN A 87 -13.40 -28.31 2.48
CA ASN A 87 -12.68 -29.41 3.10
C ASN A 87 -12.55 -29.20 4.61
N THR A 88 -12.53 -30.30 5.36
CA THR A 88 -12.28 -30.29 6.80
C THR A 88 -11.05 -31.15 7.12
N PRO A 89 -10.07 -30.64 7.90
CA PRO A 89 -10.07 -29.30 8.52
C PRO A 89 -9.88 -28.18 7.48
N SER A 90 -10.71 -27.13 7.58
CA SER A 90 -10.57 -25.88 6.84
C SER A 90 -9.47 -25.01 7.44
N ASN A 91 -8.92 -24.10 6.64
CA ASN A 91 -7.97 -23.11 7.09
C ASN A 91 -8.65 -22.10 8.02
N ILE A 92 -8.14 -22.01 9.25
CA ILE A 92 -8.63 -21.09 10.27
C ILE A 92 -7.81 -19.80 10.37
N ASP A 93 -6.78 -19.58 9.56
CA ASP A 93 -6.05 -18.30 9.56
C ASP A 93 -7.03 -17.13 9.34
N PRO A 94 -6.97 -16.03 10.14
CA PRO A 94 -5.93 -15.66 11.11
C PRO A 94 -6.31 -15.94 12.58
N TRP A 95 -7.20 -16.89 12.85
CA TRP A 95 -7.61 -17.24 14.22
C TRP A 95 -6.46 -17.90 15.00
N PHE A 96 -6.31 -17.52 16.27
CA PHE A 96 -5.31 -18.05 17.18
C PHE A 96 -5.96 -18.72 18.40
N ILE A 97 -5.26 -19.68 19.00
CA ILE A 97 -5.73 -20.44 20.16
C ILE A 97 -5.27 -19.76 21.46
N ILE A 98 -6.20 -19.64 22.42
CA ILE A 98 -5.92 -19.27 23.81
C ILE A 98 -5.89 -20.56 24.63
N GLY A 99 -4.72 -20.91 25.16
CA GLY A 99 -4.48 -22.18 25.86
C GLY A 99 -3.50 -23.07 25.10
N ASN A 100 -3.39 -24.32 25.54
CA ASN A 100 -2.54 -25.35 24.94
C ASN A 100 -3.29 -26.69 24.82
N GLU A 101 -2.66 -27.69 24.22
CA GLU A 101 -3.23 -29.02 23.95
C GLU A 101 -3.70 -29.78 25.21
N SER A 102 -3.22 -29.44 26.41
CA SER A 102 -3.74 -30.05 27.66
C SER A 102 -5.03 -29.40 28.15
N SER A 103 -5.43 -28.28 27.56
CA SER A 103 -6.55 -27.45 28.03
C SER A 103 -7.63 -27.25 26.97
N ILE A 104 -7.28 -27.27 25.69
CA ILE A 104 -8.21 -27.11 24.57
C ILE A 104 -7.69 -27.77 23.29
N ILE A 105 -8.58 -28.40 22.54
CA ILE A 105 -8.35 -28.85 21.15
C ILE A 105 -9.26 -28.03 20.24
N VAL A 106 -8.68 -27.43 19.19
CA VAL A 106 -9.39 -26.60 18.21
C VAL A 106 -9.25 -27.23 16.83
N GLY A 107 -10.36 -27.29 16.09
CA GLY A 107 -10.38 -27.72 14.71
C GLY A 107 -11.63 -27.23 13.99
N THR A 108 -11.90 -27.77 12.82
CA THR A 108 -13.14 -27.53 12.09
C THR A 108 -13.79 -28.85 11.67
N ASP A 109 -15.11 -28.83 11.55
CA ASP A 109 -15.90 -29.94 11.04
C ASP A 109 -17.11 -29.42 10.26
N ARG A 110 -17.98 -30.33 9.81
CA ARG A 110 -19.15 -30.02 8.97
C ARG A 110 -20.46 -29.93 9.75
N THR A 111 -20.43 -29.40 10.97
CA THR A 111 -21.60 -29.36 11.87
C THR A 111 -22.36 -28.02 11.85
N SER A 112 -21.95 -27.06 11.02
CA SER A 112 -22.68 -25.79 10.88
C SER A 112 -24.13 -26.02 10.47
N CYS A 113 -25.03 -25.21 11.03
CA CYS A 113 -26.45 -25.23 10.69
C CYS A 113 -26.76 -24.56 9.34
N PHE A 114 -25.76 -23.94 8.70
CA PHE A 114 -25.92 -23.25 7.43
C PHE A 114 -25.58 -24.16 6.26
N GLU A 115 -26.56 -24.48 5.42
CA GLU A 115 -26.37 -25.37 4.27
C GLU A 115 -25.32 -24.84 3.26
N ARG A 116 -25.23 -23.51 3.11
CA ARG A 116 -24.25 -22.85 2.21
C ARG A 116 -22.85 -22.70 2.79
N ASN A 117 -22.72 -22.85 4.10
CA ASN A 117 -21.42 -22.86 4.78
C ASN A 117 -21.46 -23.95 5.85
N PRO A 118 -21.20 -25.22 5.47
CA PRO A 118 -21.29 -26.35 6.39
C PRO A 118 -20.13 -26.38 7.39
N VAL A 119 -19.07 -25.57 7.20
CA VAL A 119 -17.88 -25.60 8.05
C VAL A 119 -18.17 -24.84 9.35
N ALA A 120 -17.87 -25.47 10.49
CA ALA A 120 -17.95 -24.85 11.81
C ALA A 120 -16.64 -25.05 12.57
N LEU A 121 -16.35 -24.11 13.48
CA LEU A 121 -15.28 -24.26 14.47
C LEU A 121 -15.70 -25.28 15.52
N ARG A 122 -14.88 -26.30 15.74
CA ARG A 122 -15.00 -27.23 16.86
C ARG A 122 -13.98 -26.85 17.92
N MET A 123 -14.47 -26.61 19.13
CA MET A 123 -13.64 -26.39 20.31
C MET A 123 -13.98 -27.42 21.37
N GLU A 124 -12.99 -28.20 21.79
CA GLU A 124 -13.11 -29.17 22.86
C GLU A 124 -12.28 -28.68 24.05
N VAL A 125 -12.96 -28.25 25.11
CA VAL A 125 -12.32 -27.75 26.34
C VAL A 125 -12.05 -28.92 27.26
N LEU A 126 -10.77 -29.15 27.58
CA LEU A 126 -10.29 -30.29 28.36
C LEU A 126 -10.04 -29.94 29.84
N CYS A 127 -10.12 -28.67 30.20
CA CYS A 127 -9.94 -28.17 31.57
C CYS A 127 -11.29 -27.82 32.22
N GLY A 128 -11.33 -27.82 33.56
CA GLY A 128 -12.51 -27.47 34.35
C GLY A 128 -12.25 -26.34 35.35
N SER A 129 -13.28 -25.94 36.09
CA SER A 129 -13.15 -24.95 37.17
C SER A 129 -12.62 -25.53 38.48
N LYS A 130 -12.62 -26.86 38.61
CA LYS A 130 -12.17 -27.61 39.80
C LYS A 130 -11.53 -28.92 39.33
N GLY A 131 -10.71 -29.53 40.19
CA GLY A 131 -10.05 -30.81 39.90
C GLY A 131 -8.57 -30.64 39.58
N THR A 132 -8.00 -31.63 38.89
CA THR A 132 -6.55 -31.70 38.62
C THR A 132 -6.13 -30.96 37.35
N ASN A 133 -7.04 -30.75 36.38
CA ASN A 133 -6.79 -29.97 35.17
C ASN A 133 -7.65 -28.69 35.18
N VAL A 134 -7.19 -27.69 35.93
CA VAL A 134 -7.93 -26.43 36.11
C VAL A 134 -7.61 -25.46 34.97
N CYS A 135 -8.62 -24.79 34.43
CA CYS A 135 -8.39 -23.79 33.38
C CYS A 135 -7.58 -22.59 33.91
N PRO A 136 -6.69 -22.00 33.09
CA PRO A 136 -5.99 -20.77 33.43
C PRO A 136 -6.95 -19.63 33.80
N SER A 137 -6.49 -18.69 34.62
CA SER A 137 -7.29 -17.52 35.02
C SER A 137 -7.71 -16.64 33.84
N GLY A 138 -6.94 -16.63 32.75
CA GLY A 138 -7.27 -15.96 31.49
C GLY A 138 -8.25 -16.73 30.58
N GLY A 139 -8.68 -17.93 31.00
CA GLY A 139 -9.54 -18.81 30.21
C GLY A 139 -8.80 -19.56 29.11
N VAL A 140 -9.59 -20.32 28.34
CA VAL A 140 -9.16 -20.99 27.10
C VAL A 140 -10.16 -20.67 25.99
N GLY A 141 -9.73 -20.67 24.75
CA GLY A 141 -10.59 -20.30 23.65
C GLY A 141 -9.86 -20.05 22.34
N VAL A 142 -10.43 -19.18 21.51
CA VAL A 142 -9.80 -18.65 20.30
C VAL A 142 -9.96 -17.13 20.24
N TYR A 143 -9.07 -16.44 19.54
CA TYR A 143 -9.22 -15.03 19.22
C TYR A 143 -8.94 -14.74 17.74
N ASN A 144 -9.55 -13.67 17.23
CA ASN A 144 -9.33 -13.19 15.88
C ASN A 144 -8.66 -11.81 15.95
N PRO A 145 -7.55 -11.57 15.23
CA PRO A 145 -6.88 -10.27 15.20
C PRO A 145 -7.59 -9.26 14.28
N GLY A 146 -8.60 -9.69 13.51
CA GLY A 146 -9.28 -8.90 12.52
C GLY A 146 -8.43 -8.69 11.27
N TYR A 147 -8.58 -7.52 10.65
CA TYR A 147 -7.79 -7.10 9.51
C TYR A 147 -6.62 -6.22 9.98
N TRP A 148 -5.55 -6.87 10.46
CA TRP A 148 -4.39 -6.22 11.10
C TRP A 148 -4.74 -5.33 12.29
N GLY A 149 -5.79 -5.70 13.02
CA GLY A 149 -6.31 -5.00 14.18
C GLY A 149 -7.82 -4.76 14.11
N MET A 150 -8.38 -4.37 15.24
CA MET A 150 -9.78 -3.95 15.35
C MET A 150 -9.86 -2.62 16.10
N THR A 151 -10.51 -1.64 15.49
CA THR A 151 -10.65 -0.32 16.13
C THR A 151 -11.82 -0.35 17.11
N LEU A 152 -11.51 -0.26 18.39
CA LEU A 152 -12.51 -0.06 19.45
C LEU A 152 -12.57 1.43 19.79
N LYS A 153 -13.78 1.99 19.78
CA LYS A 153 -14.02 3.39 20.16
C LYS A 153 -15.04 3.45 21.28
N GLU A 154 -14.76 4.26 22.29
CA GLU A 154 -15.69 4.51 23.38
C GLU A 154 -17.04 5.02 22.85
N GLY A 155 -18.14 4.56 23.46
CA GLY A 155 -19.50 4.90 23.05
C GLY A 155 -20.00 4.19 21.79
N ARG A 156 -19.19 3.35 21.13
CA ARG A 156 -19.63 2.53 19.98
C ARG A 156 -20.00 1.13 20.45
N VAL A 157 -21.21 0.69 20.09
CA VAL A 157 -21.68 -0.68 20.32
C VAL A 157 -21.28 -1.54 19.13
N ILE A 158 -20.55 -2.62 19.41
CA ILE A 158 -20.22 -3.68 18.44
C ILE A 158 -21.25 -4.79 18.62
N ARG A 159 -21.72 -5.37 17.51
CA ARG A 159 -22.73 -6.42 17.48
C ARG A 159 -22.18 -7.66 16.80
#